data_AF-A0A964P5L2-F1
#
_entry.id   AF-A0A964P5L2-F1
#
_cell.length_a   1.000
_cell.length_b   1.000
_cell.length_c   1.000
_cell.angle_alpha   90.00
_cell.angle_beta   90.00
_cell.angle_gamma   90.00
#
_symmetry.space_group_name_H-M   'P 1'
#
loop_
_entity.id
_entity.type
_entity.pdbx_description
1 polymer ?
#
loop_
_entity_poly.entity_id
_entity_poly.type
_entity_poly.pdbx_seq_one_letter_code
_entity_poly.pdbx_strand_id
1 'polypeptide(L)'
;MMKSAIPSNSLLLALVATIVLSGQSVTSSAQTGAPATMPSAPKLDIDPTETIEITGWWTNDRQVLFVREDGAFFWWNQPNRFRAVSKSGRWDRQNYRTFWLEPYVDRKTPGVMPPRMRGAMRRTDGALRVDIDQLLNFRHLAEAPKAPEDSYVGRWSGPGGSLELKADGKYVLASAQMSDPAPLVARSEHAGTWTCDKQYIFLQAEGPGNDPVICTIVDRRDPVDANSPAPPKSFEALTTPIGELRLVAKVKDPKSAPAP
;
A
#
# COMPACT_ATOMS: atom_id res chain seq x y z
N MET A 1 12.38 -0.07 -65.53
CA MET A 1 12.52 1.40 -65.39
C MET A 1 12.79 1.69 -63.91
N MET A 2 14.06 1.75 -63.46
CA MET A 2 14.81 2.98 -63.12
C MET A 2 13.99 3.96 -62.24
N LYS A 3 14.37 4.35 -61.01
CA LYS A 3 15.64 4.82 -60.42
C LYS A 3 15.64 4.51 -58.90
N SER A 4 16.66 3.91 -58.28
CA SER A 4 17.91 4.50 -57.72
C SER A 4 17.75 5.78 -56.90
N ALA A 5 18.10 5.72 -55.60
CA ALA A 5 19.02 6.65 -54.94
C ALA A 5 19.42 6.17 -53.52
N ILE A 6 20.70 5.81 -53.36
CA ILE A 6 21.49 5.88 -52.11
C ILE A 6 22.48 7.05 -52.33
N PRO A 7 22.83 7.82 -51.28
CA PRO A 7 24.24 7.90 -50.86
C PRO A 7 24.35 7.77 -49.32
N SER A 8 25.20 6.90 -48.77
CA SER A 8 26.67 6.99 -48.67
C SER A 8 27.15 8.14 -47.77
N ASN A 9 27.69 7.79 -46.60
CA ASN A 9 29.00 8.30 -46.17
C ASN A 9 29.67 7.34 -45.17
N SER A 10 30.78 6.79 -45.63
CA SER A 10 31.76 5.94 -44.94
C SER A 10 32.76 6.78 -44.13
N LEU A 11 33.42 6.13 -43.16
CA LEU A 11 34.83 6.25 -42.70
C LEU A 11 34.85 6.01 -41.18
N LEU A 12 35.15 4.82 -40.65
CA LEU A 12 36.38 4.00 -40.74
C LEU A 12 37.60 4.75 -40.18
N LEU A 13 37.94 4.50 -38.92
CA LEU A 13 39.34 4.50 -38.48
C LEU A 13 39.50 3.68 -37.19
N ALA A 14 40.19 2.57 -37.35
CA ALA A 14 40.75 1.74 -36.31
C ALA A 14 41.99 2.40 -35.70
N LEU A 15 42.24 2.19 -34.41
CA LEU A 15 43.60 2.22 -33.88
C LEU A 15 43.78 1.04 -32.92
N VAL A 16 44.44 0.02 -33.44
CA VAL A 16 45.03 -1.09 -32.69
C VAL A 16 46.34 -0.57 -32.10
N ALA A 17 46.47 -0.58 -30.77
CA ALA A 17 47.75 -0.37 -30.11
C ALA A 17 48.15 -1.68 -29.41
N THR A 18 48.89 -2.49 -30.14
CA THR A 18 49.65 -3.63 -29.63
C THR A 18 50.83 -3.08 -28.83
N ILE A 19 50.83 -3.26 -27.50
CA ILE A 19 52.04 -3.05 -26.68
C ILE A 19 52.66 -4.40 -26.40
N VAL A 20 53.88 -4.54 -26.91
CA VAL A 20 54.77 -5.70 -26.79
C VAL A 20 55.25 -5.86 -25.35
N LEU A 21 55.19 -7.11 -24.87
CA LEU A 21 55.83 -7.61 -23.66
C LEU A 21 57.31 -7.19 -23.61
N SER A 22 57.69 -6.43 -22.58
CA SER A 22 59.06 -6.38 -22.11
C SER A 22 59.07 -6.93 -20.68
N GLY A 23 59.47 -8.19 -20.55
CA GLY A 23 59.77 -8.80 -19.27
C GLY A 23 60.93 -8.06 -18.62
N GLN A 24 60.66 -7.38 -17.51
CA GLN A 24 61.68 -7.03 -16.55
C GLN A 24 61.36 -7.75 -15.25
N SER A 25 62.22 -8.71 -14.96
CA SER A 25 62.36 -9.39 -13.68
C SER A 25 62.66 -8.33 -12.62
N VAL A 26 61.65 -7.93 -11.84
CA VAL A 26 61.90 -7.14 -10.64
C VAL A 26 62.47 -8.08 -9.60
N THR A 27 63.78 -8.00 -9.43
CA THR A 27 64.52 -8.55 -8.31
C THR A 27 63.92 -8.07 -7.01
N SER A 28 63.66 -9.04 -6.12
CA SER A 28 63.20 -8.86 -4.75
C SER A 28 64.13 -7.91 -4.00
N SER A 29 63.67 -6.68 -3.79
CA SER A 29 64.16 -5.85 -2.69
C SER A 29 63.24 -6.10 -1.52
N ALA A 30 63.71 -6.92 -0.58
CA ALA A 30 63.12 -7.10 0.73
C ALA A 30 63.24 -5.78 1.51
N GLN A 31 62.36 -4.83 1.21
CA GLN A 31 62.13 -3.66 2.03
C GLN A 31 61.07 -4.05 3.05
N THR A 32 61.47 -4.17 4.31
CA THR A 32 60.58 -4.36 5.45
C THR A 32 59.70 -3.12 5.58
N GLY A 33 58.65 -3.05 4.75
CA GLY A 33 57.64 -2.02 4.79
C GLY A 33 56.77 -2.23 6.02
N ALA A 34 56.64 -1.17 6.83
CA ALA A 34 55.61 -1.08 7.86
C ALA A 34 54.26 -1.59 7.29
N PRO A 35 53.44 -2.29 8.10
CA PRO A 35 52.18 -2.83 7.62
C PRO A 35 51.39 -1.70 6.97
N ALA A 36 51.08 -1.88 5.68
CA ALA A 36 50.20 -0.98 4.96
C ALA A 36 48.95 -0.82 5.82
N THR A 37 48.73 0.39 6.34
CA THR A 37 47.50 0.71 7.06
C THR A 37 46.40 0.58 6.02
N MET A 38 45.75 -0.57 5.98
CA MET A 38 44.62 -0.78 5.10
C MET A 38 43.60 0.32 5.43
N PRO A 39 43.10 1.07 4.44
CA PRO A 39 42.02 2.01 4.70
C PRO A 39 40.91 1.23 5.41
N SER A 40 40.52 1.72 6.59
CA SER A 40 39.42 1.16 7.36
C SER A 40 38.26 0.92 6.40
N ALA A 41 37.76 -0.32 6.33
CA ALA A 41 36.66 -0.66 5.44
C ALA A 41 35.54 0.38 5.65
N PRO A 42 34.94 0.92 4.58
CA PRO A 42 33.91 1.93 4.72
C PRO A 42 32.83 1.38 5.65
N LYS A 43 32.55 2.13 6.72
CA LYS A 43 31.54 1.75 7.71
C LYS A 43 30.23 1.49 6.96
N LEU A 44 29.76 0.25 7.02
CA LEU A 44 28.49 -0.13 6.39
C LEU A 44 27.37 0.73 6.97
N ASP A 45 26.43 1.16 6.13
CA ASP A 45 25.26 1.93 6.55
C ASP A 45 24.30 1.10 7.41
N ILE A 46 24.30 -0.22 7.18
CA ILE A 46 23.55 -1.21 7.96
C ILE A 46 24.54 -2.27 8.46
N ASP A 47 24.50 -2.57 9.74
CA ASP A 47 25.24 -3.68 10.34
C ASP A 47 24.61 -5.02 9.91
N PRO A 48 25.35 -5.93 9.26
CA PRO A 48 24.83 -7.24 8.87
C PRO A 48 24.38 -8.13 10.04
N THR A 49 24.84 -7.86 11.26
CA THR A 49 24.47 -8.59 12.48
C THR A 49 23.17 -8.07 13.11
N GLU A 50 22.71 -6.89 12.70
CA GLU A 50 21.48 -6.30 13.20
C GLU A 50 20.24 -6.94 12.53
N THR A 51 19.26 -7.29 13.35
CA THR A 51 17.94 -7.70 12.84
C THR A 51 17.09 -6.47 12.59
N ILE A 52 17.03 -6.03 11.33
CA ILE A 52 16.14 -4.94 10.92
C ILE A 52 14.71 -5.46 10.79
N GLU A 53 13.75 -4.78 11.44
CA GLU A 53 12.33 -5.05 11.25
C GLU A 53 11.85 -4.51 9.90
N ILE A 54 11.30 -5.39 9.05
CA ILE A 54 10.74 -5.05 7.73
C ILE A 54 9.21 -4.92 7.80
N THR A 55 8.60 -5.63 8.74
CA THR A 55 7.16 -5.63 8.99
C THR A 55 6.67 -4.27 9.47
N GLY A 56 5.40 -3.96 9.23
CA GLY A 56 4.78 -2.69 9.60
C GLY A 56 4.53 -1.77 8.40
N TRP A 57 4.32 -0.50 8.71
CA TRP A 57 3.89 0.51 7.76
C TRP A 57 5.08 1.25 7.15
N TRP A 58 4.99 1.50 5.85
CA TRP A 58 5.98 2.20 5.06
C TRP A 58 5.32 3.28 4.21
N THR A 59 5.94 4.45 4.09
CA THR A 59 5.43 5.50 3.22
C THR A 59 6.53 6.36 2.60
N ASN A 60 6.28 6.88 1.40
CA ASN A 60 7.06 7.94 0.76
C ASN A 60 6.21 9.22 0.59
N ASP A 61 5.20 9.42 1.44
CA ASP A 61 4.19 10.50 1.42
C ASP A 61 3.21 10.47 0.24
N ARG A 62 3.52 9.71 -0.81
CA ARG A 62 2.65 9.54 -1.98
C ARG A 62 1.99 8.18 -2.01
N GLN A 63 2.61 7.19 -1.40
CA GLN A 63 2.22 5.79 -1.46
C GLN A 63 2.38 5.19 -0.07
N VAL A 64 1.63 4.11 0.16
CA VAL A 64 1.67 3.35 1.41
C VAL A 64 1.94 1.90 1.08
N LEU A 65 2.82 1.29 1.85
CA LEU A 65 3.07 -0.14 1.85
C LEU A 65 2.85 -0.64 3.28
N PHE A 66 2.12 -1.72 3.43
CA PHE A 66 2.02 -2.45 4.68
C PHE A 66 2.58 -3.85 4.48
N VAL A 67 3.60 -4.19 5.26
CA VAL A 67 4.26 -5.49 5.25
C VAL A 67 3.81 -6.25 6.50
N ARG A 68 3.17 -7.40 6.32
CA ARG A 68 2.63 -8.20 7.43
C ARG A 68 3.63 -9.26 7.87
N GLU A 69 3.59 -9.59 9.15
CA GLU A 69 4.40 -10.66 9.74
C GLU A 69 4.12 -12.03 9.11
N ASP A 70 2.91 -12.26 8.60
CA ASP A 70 2.50 -13.51 7.94
C ASP A 70 3.04 -13.69 6.50
N GLY A 71 3.93 -12.79 6.05
CA GLY A 71 4.52 -12.84 4.72
C GLY A 71 3.68 -12.16 3.64
N ALA A 72 2.52 -11.58 3.96
CA ALA A 72 1.72 -10.81 3.00
C ALA A 72 2.16 -9.33 2.93
N PHE A 73 1.89 -8.67 1.80
CA PHE A 73 1.97 -7.20 1.72
C PHE A 73 0.74 -6.60 1.03
N PHE A 74 0.46 -5.35 1.38
CA PHE A 74 -0.53 -4.51 0.73
C PHE A 74 0.10 -3.19 0.30
N TRP A 75 -0.19 -2.77 -0.92
CA TRP A 75 0.35 -1.56 -1.52
C TRP A 75 -0.77 -0.65 -1.99
N TRP A 76 -0.72 0.62 -1.59
CA TRP A 76 -1.57 1.69 -2.08
C TRP A 76 -0.72 2.68 -2.88
N ASN A 77 -1.11 2.95 -4.13
CA ASN A 77 -0.48 3.96 -4.99
C ASN A 77 -0.84 5.41 -4.62
N GLN A 78 -1.33 5.62 -3.40
CA GLN A 78 -1.82 6.86 -2.83
C GLN A 78 -1.60 6.85 -1.30
N PRO A 79 -1.63 8.01 -0.62
CA PRO A 79 -1.36 8.08 0.82
C PRO A 79 -2.49 7.50 1.69
N ASN A 80 -3.67 7.26 1.11
CA ASN A 80 -4.86 6.85 1.84
C ASN A 80 -5.04 5.32 1.85
N ARG A 81 -4.89 4.73 3.03
CA ARG A 81 -4.94 3.28 3.27
C ARG A 81 -6.35 2.67 3.27
N PHE A 82 -7.41 3.49 3.38
CA PHE A 82 -8.79 3.01 3.32
C PHE A 82 -9.30 2.86 1.88
N ARG A 83 -8.48 3.25 0.90
CA ARG A 83 -8.77 3.01 -0.50
C ARG A 83 -8.52 1.56 -0.84
N ALA A 84 -9.09 1.12 -1.95
CA ALA A 84 -8.80 -0.21 -2.46
C ALA A 84 -7.29 -0.39 -2.73
N VAL A 85 -6.77 -1.53 -2.29
CA VAL A 85 -5.38 -1.92 -2.47
C VAL A 85 -5.03 -1.94 -3.96
N SER A 86 -3.90 -1.33 -4.31
CA SER A 86 -3.40 -1.29 -5.70
C SER A 86 -2.66 -2.57 -6.07
N LYS A 87 -1.81 -3.06 -5.17
CA LYS A 87 -1.09 -4.33 -5.32
C LYS A 87 -1.09 -5.12 -4.03
N SER A 88 -1.18 -6.43 -4.13
CA SER A 88 -1.04 -7.34 -2.99
C SER A 88 -0.31 -8.60 -3.40
N GLY A 89 0.41 -9.20 -2.46
CA GLY A 89 1.15 -10.42 -2.70
C GLY A 89 1.94 -10.85 -1.49
N ARG A 90 3.07 -11.53 -1.72
CA ARG A 90 3.98 -11.96 -0.66
C ARG A 90 5.24 -11.13 -0.62
N TRP A 91 5.90 -11.12 0.53
CA TRP A 91 7.24 -10.59 0.67
C TRP A 91 8.17 -11.65 1.23
N ASP A 92 9.45 -11.55 0.89
CA ASP A 92 10.49 -12.43 1.39
C ASP A 92 11.79 -11.66 1.64
N ARG A 93 12.52 -12.03 2.69
CA ARG A 93 13.80 -11.41 3.02
C ARG A 93 14.93 -12.15 2.32
N GLN A 94 15.65 -11.44 1.45
CA GLN A 94 16.79 -12.04 0.77
C GLN A 94 18.08 -11.95 1.60
N ASN A 95 18.34 -10.80 2.22
CA ASN A 95 19.52 -10.59 3.06
C ASN A 95 19.28 -9.44 4.07
N TYR A 96 20.33 -9.05 4.80
CA TYR A 96 20.24 -7.99 5.81
C TYR A 96 19.81 -6.62 5.23
N ARG A 97 20.00 -6.38 3.93
CA ARG A 97 19.78 -5.09 3.24
C ARG A 97 18.77 -5.14 2.09
N THR A 98 18.16 -6.29 1.81
CA THR A 98 17.25 -6.45 0.67
C THR A 98 16.13 -7.42 0.98
N PHE A 99 14.92 -7.06 0.56
CA PHE A 99 13.76 -7.93 0.50
C PHE A 99 13.09 -7.84 -0.88
N TRP A 100 12.26 -8.83 -1.19
CA TRP A 100 11.46 -8.87 -2.41
C TRP A 100 9.98 -8.72 -2.07
N LEU A 101 9.26 -8.04 -2.95
CA LEU A 101 7.81 -8.03 -3.00
C LEU A 101 7.39 -8.79 -4.26
N GLU A 102 6.57 -9.81 -4.07
CA GLU A 102 6.03 -10.70 -5.10
C GLU A 102 4.52 -10.47 -5.23
N PRO A 103 4.10 -9.43 -5.99
CA PRO A 103 2.68 -9.16 -6.22
C PRO A 103 2.02 -10.31 -6.99
N TYR A 104 0.83 -10.72 -6.55
CA TYR A 104 -0.05 -11.61 -7.32
C TYR A 104 -1.15 -10.84 -8.03
N VAL A 105 -1.52 -9.68 -7.47
CA VAL A 105 -2.56 -8.81 -7.99
C VAL A 105 -1.96 -7.43 -8.24
N ASP A 106 -2.18 -6.90 -9.44
CA ASP A 106 -2.03 -5.48 -9.75
C ASP A 106 -3.32 -4.99 -10.38
N ARG A 107 -3.99 -4.08 -9.68
CA ARG A 107 -5.27 -3.53 -10.12
C ARG A 107 -5.16 -2.69 -11.39
N LYS A 108 -3.98 -2.14 -11.68
CA LYS A 108 -3.75 -1.35 -12.90
C LYS A 108 -3.74 -2.23 -14.15
N THR A 109 -3.33 -3.48 -14.01
CA THR A 109 -3.18 -4.43 -15.13
C THR A 109 -3.74 -5.80 -14.73
N PRO A 110 -5.08 -5.93 -14.62
CA PRO A 110 -5.70 -7.18 -14.21
C PRO A 110 -5.42 -8.30 -15.23
N GLY A 111 -5.22 -9.52 -14.74
CA GLY A 111 -4.95 -10.71 -15.57
C GLY A 111 -3.49 -10.87 -16.03
N VAL A 112 -2.62 -9.91 -15.73
CA VAL A 112 -1.18 -10.01 -15.99
C VAL A 112 -0.45 -10.19 -14.67
N MET A 113 0.41 -11.22 -14.58
CA MET A 113 1.23 -11.44 -13.40
C MET A 113 2.24 -10.28 -13.24
N PRO A 114 2.18 -9.48 -12.17
CA PRO A 114 3.04 -8.33 -12.04
C PRO A 114 4.47 -8.76 -11.69
N PRO A 115 5.50 -7.99 -12.12
CA PRO A 115 6.88 -8.36 -11.84
C PRO A 115 7.20 -8.26 -10.35
N ARG A 116 8.13 -9.10 -9.87
CA ARG A 116 8.71 -8.96 -8.53
C ARG A 116 9.43 -7.61 -8.41
N MET A 117 9.30 -6.97 -7.25
CA MET A 117 9.91 -5.67 -6.96
C MET A 117 10.95 -5.82 -5.85
N ARG A 118 12.13 -5.22 -6.06
CA ARG A 118 13.22 -5.26 -5.07
C ARG A 118 13.09 -4.08 -4.11
N GLY A 119 13.05 -4.34 -2.81
CA GLY A 119 13.18 -3.34 -1.76
C GLY A 119 14.62 -3.30 -1.23
N ALA A 120 15.39 -2.29 -1.63
CA ALA A 120 16.73 -2.05 -1.13
C ALA A 120 16.69 -1.17 0.11
N MET A 121 17.18 -1.69 1.25
CA MET A 121 17.25 -0.97 2.52
C MET A 121 18.52 -0.12 2.60
N ARG A 122 18.42 1.04 3.24
CA ARG A 122 19.56 1.88 3.62
C ARG A 122 19.26 2.63 4.90
N ARG A 123 20.28 3.04 5.63
CA ARG A 123 20.13 4.05 6.68
C ARG A 123 20.55 5.42 6.15
N THR A 124 19.77 6.44 6.48
CA THR A 124 20.10 7.83 6.20
C THR A 124 19.69 8.64 7.42
N ASP A 125 20.64 9.38 7.99
CA ASP A 125 20.45 10.16 9.22
C ASP A 125 19.87 9.34 10.39
N GLY A 126 20.33 8.09 10.52
CA GLY A 126 19.87 7.16 11.57
C GLY A 126 18.51 6.52 11.31
N ALA A 127 17.76 6.95 10.28
CA ALA A 127 16.47 6.38 9.93
C ALA A 127 16.58 5.32 8.83
N LEU A 128 15.82 4.23 8.99
CA LEU A 128 15.70 3.19 7.98
C LEU A 128 14.85 3.69 6.80
N ARG A 129 15.38 3.51 5.59
CA ARG A 129 14.73 3.84 4.33
C ARG A 129 14.77 2.64 3.40
N VAL A 130 13.76 2.54 2.55
CA VAL A 130 13.68 1.55 1.49
C VAL A 130 13.44 2.26 0.17
N ASP A 131 14.23 1.87 -0.83
CA ASP A 131 13.96 2.20 -2.23
C ASP A 131 13.38 0.94 -2.89
N ILE A 132 12.16 1.04 -3.43
CA ILE A 132 11.43 -0.07 -4.02
C ILE A 132 11.33 0.15 -5.52
N ASP A 133 12.07 -0.63 -6.29
CA ASP A 133 12.22 -0.43 -7.73
C ASP A 133 12.64 1.03 -8.07
N GLN A 134 11.85 1.79 -8.82
CA GLN A 134 12.12 3.20 -9.16
C GLN A 134 11.56 4.19 -8.11
N LEU A 135 10.90 3.69 -7.07
CA LEU A 135 10.21 4.51 -6.07
C LEU A 135 11.09 4.65 -4.83
N LEU A 136 11.51 5.88 -4.56
CA LEU A 136 12.53 6.15 -3.55
C LEU A 136 11.92 6.55 -2.21
N ASN A 137 12.71 6.37 -1.15
CA ASN A 137 12.54 6.96 0.18
C ASN A 137 11.32 6.49 1.01
N PHE A 138 10.89 5.23 0.88
CA PHE A 138 9.94 4.67 1.86
C PHE A 138 10.57 4.69 3.25
N ARG A 139 9.95 5.40 4.19
CA ARG A 139 10.31 5.37 5.61
C ARG A 139 9.39 4.41 6.35
N HIS A 140 9.94 3.71 7.32
CA HIS A 140 9.17 2.92 8.26
C HIS A 140 8.39 3.83 9.21
N LEU A 141 7.19 3.42 9.58
CA LEU A 141 6.32 4.10 10.53
C LEU A 141 5.94 3.14 11.65
N ALA A 142 5.96 3.65 12.88
CA ALA A 142 5.48 2.93 14.05
C ALA A 142 3.95 2.71 14.02
N GLU A 143 3.22 3.60 13.36
CA GLU A 143 1.75 3.59 13.29
C GLU A 143 1.28 3.72 11.84
N ALA A 144 0.01 3.36 11.61
CA ALA A 144 -0.60 3.51 10.30
C ALA A 144 -0.60 4.98 9.82
N PRO A 145 -0.32 5.27 8.54
CA PRO A 145 -0.37 6.62 8.01
C PRO A 145 -1.76 7.22 8.18
N LYS A 146 -1.85 8.43 8.74
CA LYS A 146 -3.12 9.13 8.93
C LYS A 146 -3.82 9.40 7.59
N ALA A 147 -5.11 9.16 7.54
CA ALA A 147 -5.99 9.44 6.41
C ALA A 147 -7.23 10.22 6.90
N PRO A 148 -7.85 11.07 6.07
CA PRO A 148 -9.07 11.80 6.46
C PRO A 148 -10.18 10.88 6.98
N GLU A 149 -10.30 9.68 6.40
CA GLU A 149 -11.29 8.66 6.74
C GLU A 149 -11.02 7.98 8.10
N ASP A 150 -9.91 8.28 8.78
CA ASP A 150 -9.73 7.93 10.19
C ASP A 150 -10.84 8.50 11.07
N SER A 151 -11.44 9.62 10.66
CA SER A 151 -12.60 10.18 11.34
C SER A 151 -13.79 9.21 11.38
N TYR A 152 -13.94 8.32 10.39
CA TYR A 152 -15.06 7.37 10.31
C TYR A 152 -14.85 6.12 11.16
N VAL A 153 -13.64 5.89 11.67
CA VAL A 153 -13.31 4.77 12.54
C VAL A 153 -14.05 4.92 13.87
N GLY A 154 -14.67 3.84 14.31
CA GLY A 154 -15.44 3.79 15.55
C GLY A 154 -16.79 3.10 15.37
N ARG A 155 -17.60 3.18 16.43
CA ARG A 155 -18.91 2.54 16.48
C ARG A 155 -20.02 3.50 16.04
N TRP A 156 -20.72 3.10 14.99
CA TRP A 156 -21.93 3.71 14.46
C TRP A 156 -23.13 2.95 14.99
N SER A 157 -24.16 3.65 15.50
CA SER A 157 -25.33 3.00 16.10
C SER A 157 -26.63 3.62 15.59
N GLY A 158 -27.67 2.80 15.45
CA GLY A 158 -28.99 3.23 15.03
C GLY A 158 -30.06 2.15 15.26
N PRO A 159 -31.31 2.39 14.84
CA PRO A 159 -32.42 1.47 15.08
C PRO A 159 -32.22 0.06 14.53
N GLY A 160 -31.45 -0.08 13.44
CA GLY A 160 -31.14 -1.36 12.80
C GLY A 160 -29.98 -2.15 13.43
N GLY A 161 -29.28 -1.61 14.45
CA GLY A 161 -28.13 -2.25 15.07
C GLY A 161 -26.91 -1.33 15.19
N SER A 162 -25.71 -1.91 15.22
CA SER A 162 -24.47 -1.14 15.27
C SER A 162 -23.40 -1.67 14.32
N LEU A 163 -22.68 -0.75 13.67
CA LEU A 163 -21.56 -1.01 12.78
C LEU A 163 -20.29 -0.45 13.43
N GLU A 164 -19.29 -1.27 13.66
CA GLU A 164 -17.97 -0.84 14.09
C GLU A 164 -17.02 -0.86 12.90
N LEU A 165 -16.48 0.31 12.52
CA LEU A 165 -15.43 0.45 11.53
C LEU A 165 -14.08 0.53 12.25
N LYS A 166 -13.15 -0.37 11.93
CA LYS A 166 -11.83 -0.45 12.55
C LYS A 166 -10.77 0.20 11.67
N ALA A 167 -9.72 0.72 12.31
CA ALA A 167 -8.60 1.42 11.64
C ALA A 167 -7.74 0.52 10.73
N ASP A 168 -7.88 -0.80 10.86
CA ASP A 168 -7.23 -1.83 10.04
C ASP A 168 -8.02 -2.17 8.77
N GLY A 169 -9.14 -1.47 8.51
CA GLY A 169 -10.00 -1.73 7.36
C GLY A 169 -10.97 -2.90 7.57
N LYS A 170 -11.12 -3.42 8.79
CA LYS A 170 -12.16 -4.39 9.15
C LYS A 170 -13.41 -3.72 9.68
N TYR A 171 -14.56 -4.36 9.51
CA TYR A 171 -15.80 -3.95 10.15
C TYR A 171 -16.49 -5.11 10.84
N VAL A 172 -17.31 -4.78 11.84
CA VAL A 172 -18.23 -5.71 12.50
C VAL A 172 -19.60 -5.07 12.52
N LEU A 173 -20.60 -5.79 12.00
CA LEU A 173 -21.99 -5.41 12.08
C LEU A 173 -22.72 -6.32 13.08
N ALA A 174 -23.31 -5.70 14.10
CA ALA A 174 -24.22 -6.34 15.03
C ALA A 174 -25.66 -5.93 14.70
N SER A 175 -26.55 -6.91 14.55
CA SER A 175 -27.98 -6.66 14.31
C SER A 175 -28.67 -6.34 15.62
N ALA A 176 -29.61 -5.39 15.62
CA ALA A 176 -30.58 -5.32 16.71
C ALA A 176 -31.44 -6.58 16.69
N GLN A 177 -31.54 -7.31 17.80
CA GLN A 177 -32.55 -8.35 17.96
C GLN A 177 -33.93 -7.67 18.02
N MET A 178 -34.59 -7.52 16.88
CA MET A 178 -36.00 -7.12 16.83
C MET A 178 -36.84 -8.20 16.18
N SER A 179 -37.90 -8.59 16.88
CA SER A 179 -39.04 -9.34 16.37
C SER A 179 -39.81 -8.45 15.39
N ASP A 180 -39.80 -8.83 14.11
CA ASP A 180 -40.59 -8.28 12.98
C ASP A 180 -40.19 -6.91 12.37
N PRO A 181 -40.51 -6.69 11.07
CA PRO A 181 -39.59 -6.84 9.95
C PRO A 181 -38.52 -5.73 9.94
N ALA A 182 -37.28 -6.10 10.26
CA ALA A 182 -36.15 -5.18 10.30
C ALA A 182 -35.67 -4.76 8.89
N PRO A 183 -35.21 -3.51 8.70
CA PRO A 183 -34.62 -3.05 7.45
C PRO A 183 -33.36 -3.84 7.09
N LEU A 184 -33.06 -3.91 5.80
CA LEU A 184 -32.16 -4.84 5.11
C LEU A 184 -30.71 -4.96 5.66
N VAL A 185 -30.24 -4.04 6.50
CA VAL A 185 -28.92 -4.15 7.17
C VAL A 185 -28.96 -5.14 8.34
N ALA A 186 -30.14 -5.45 8.87
CA ALA A 186 -30.35 -6.11 10.16
C ALA A 186 -30.95 -7.52 10.03
N ARG A 187 -30.26 -8.46 9.37
CA ARG A 187 -30.70 -9.87 9.38
C ARG A 187 -29.68 -10.88 9.88
N SER A 188 -28.40 -10.52 9.92
CA SER A 188 -27.37 -11.39 10.51
C SER A 188 -26.16 -10.57 10.91
N GLU A 189 -25.62 -10.86 12.09
CA GLU A 189 -24.30 -10.36 12.48
C GLU A 189 -23.27 -10.87 11.48
N HIS A 190 -22.41 -9.97 11.01
CA HIS A 190 -21.34 -10.34 10.09
C HIS A 190 -20.17 -9.36 10.19
N ALA A 191 -19.00 -9.85 9.82
CA ALA A 191 -17.78 -9.08 9.75
C ALA A 191 -17.24 -9.08 8.33
N GLY A 192 -16.36 -8.14 8.03
CA GLY A 192 -15.74 -8.07 6.73
C GLY A 192 -14.70 -6.99 6.62
N THR A 193 -14.40 -6.59 5.39
CA THR A 193 -13.53 -5.45 5.09
C THR A 193 -14.35 -4.25 4.66
N TRP A 194 -13.87 -3.06 5.00
CA TRP A 194 -14.44 -1.82 4.51
C TRP A 194 -13.40 -1.02 3.74
N THR A 195 -13.85 -0.34 2.70
CA THR A 195 -13.06 0.64 1.97
C THR A 195 -13.89 1.90 1.81
N CYS A 196 -13.22 3.01 1.54
CA CYS A 196 -13.89 4.27 1.26
C CYS A 196 -13.44 4.81 -0.09
N ASP A 197 -14.41 5.24 -0.90
CA ASP A 197 -14.17 6.12 -2.03
C ASP A 197 -15.04 7.37 -1.92
N LYS A 198 -14.38 8.52 -1.69
CA LYS A 198 -15.00 9.84 -1.55
C LYS A 198 -16.01 9.85 -0.39
N GLN A 199 -17.31 9.86 -0.72
CA GLN A 199 -18.42 9.89 0.24
C GLN A 199 -19.07 8.51 0.44
N TYR A 200 -18.52 7.47 -0.19
CA TYR A 200 -19.07 6.13 -0.16
C TYR A 200 -18.19 5.20 0.68
N ILE A 201 -18.82 4.47 1.59
CA ILE A 201 -18.22 3.36 2.31
C ILE A 201 -18.72 2.07 1.66
N PHE A 202 -17.79 1.22 1.27
CA PHE A 202 -18.06 -0.09 0.70
C PHE A 202 -17.76 -1.14 1.76
N LEU A 203 -18.78 -1.88 2.16
CA LEU A 203 -18.66 -2.99 3.10
C LEU A 203 -18.68 -4.31 2.32
N GLN A 204 -17.60 -5.07 2.38
CA GLN A 204 -17.48 -6.39 1.78
C GLN A 204 -17.47 -7.42 2.90
N ALA A 205 -18.58 -8.15 3.06
CA ALA A 205 -18.68 -9.21 4.06
C ALA A 205 -17.72 -10.37 3.77
N GLU A 206 -17.21 -10.99 4.82
CA GLU A 206 -16.48 -12.26 4.73
C GLU A 206 -17.48 -13.41 4.56
N GLY A 207 -17.29 -14.24 3.53
CA GLY A 207 -18.12 -15.41 3.24
C GLY A 207 -18.70 -15.42 1.82
N PRO A 208 -18.96 -16.61 1.25
CA PRO A 208 -19.50 -16.74 -0.10
C PRO A 208 -20.95 -16.22 -0.16
N GLY A 209 -21.27 -15.43 -1.19
CA GLY A 209 -22.65 -15.05 -1.53
C GLY A 209 -23.20 -13.78 -0.87
N ASN A 210 -22.37 -13.00 -0.16
CA ASN A 210 -22.78 -11.71 0.39
C ASN A 210 -22.44 -10.57 -0.58
N ASP A 211 -23.47 -9.90 -1.09
CA ASP A 211 -23.35 -8.73 -1.94
C ASP A 211 -22.69 -7.56 -1.16
N PRO A 212 -21.78 -6.80 -1.79
CA PRO A 212 -21.22 -5.61 -1.15
C PRO A 212 -22.32 -4.60 -0.85
N VAL A 213 -22.22 -4.01 0.33
CA VAL A 213 -23.14 -2.98 0.80
C VAL A 213 -22.49 -1.62 0.59
N ILE A 214 -23.16 -0.72 -0.12
CA ILE A 214 -22.69 0.65 -0.33
C ILE A 214 -23.48 1.58 0.57
N CYS A 215 -22.75 2.26 1.44
CA CYS A 215 -23.27 3.29 2.32
C CYS A 215 -22.74 4.66 1.86
N THR A 216 -23.54 5.71 2.02
CA THR A 216 -23.09 7.09 1.86
C THR A 216 -22.99 7.77 3.21
N ILE A 217 -21.96 8.58 3.37
CA ILE A 217 -21.78 9.43 4.52
C ILE A 217 -22.43 10.77 4.22
N VAL A 218 -23.42 11.14 5.03
CA VAL A 218 -23.99 12.47 5.05
C VAL A 218 -23.37 13.18 6.25
N ASP A 219 -22.34 14.00 5.99
CA ASP A 219 -21.73 14.86 7.01
C ASP A 219 -22.80 15.75 7.63
N ARG A 220 -22.90 15.77 8.96
CA ARG A 220 -23.59 16.86 9.66
C ARG A 220 -22.63 18.04 9.75
N ARG A 221 -22.60 18.90 8.73
CA ARG A 221 -21.76 20.11 8.76
C ARG A 221 -22.33 21.24 9.60
N ASP A 222 -23.58 21.15 10.03
CA ASP A 222 -24.19 22.21 10.81
C ASP A 222 -24.23 21.81 12.29
N PRO A 223 -23.70 22.65 13.22
CA PRO A 223 -24.11 22.56 14.60
C PRO A 223 -25.63 22.74 14.59
N VAL A 224 -26.35 21.68 14.95
CA VAL A 224 -27.80 21.72 15.03
C VAL A 224 -28.15 22.85 15.99
N ASP A 225 -28.65 23.96 15.45
CA ASP A 225 -29.34 24.96 16.25
C ASP A 225 -30.31 24.21 17.14
N ALA A 226 -30.24 24.42 18.46
CA ALA A 226 -31.05 23.70 19.44
C ALA A 226 -32.58 23.84 19.21
N ASN A 227 -32.98 24.69 18.27
CA ASN A 227 -34.35 24.95 17.83
C ASN A 227 -34.69 24.42 16.43
N SER A 228 -33.79 23.72 15.74
CA SER A 228 -34.10 23.12 14.45
C SER A 228 -34.99 21.88 14.66
N PRO A 229 -36.12 21.76 13.94
CA PRO A 229 -37.00 20.60 14.08
C PRO A 229 -36.20 19.32 13.82
N ALA A 230 -36.35 18.35 14.71
CA ALA A 230 -35.64 17.08 14.62
C ALA A 230 -35.74 16.54 13.18
N PRO A 231 -34.61 16.14 12.55
CA PRO A 231 -34.67 15.57 11.21
C PRO A 231 -35.66 14.39 11.24
N PRO A 232 -36.45 14.18 10.17
CA PRO A 232 -37.36 13.05 10.11
C PRO A 232 -36.54 11.80 10.43
N LYS A 233 -36.98 11.02 11.42
CA LYS A 233 -36.34 9.76 11.81
C LYS A 233 -36.30 8.85 10.58
N SER A 234 -35.21 8.90 9.83
CA SER A 234 -34.89 7.88 8.83
C SER A 234 -34.72 6.60 9.63
N PHE A 235 -35.69 5.69 9.51
CA PHE A 235 -35.72 4.42 10.24
C PHE A 235 -34.53 3.49 9.90
N GLU A 236 -33.65 3.90 8.97
CA GLU A 236 -32.63 3.08 8.34
C GLU A 236 -31.19 3.60 8.52
N ALA A 237 -30.99 4.71 9.25
CA ALA A 237 -29.68 5.34 9.34
C ALA A 237 -28.88 4.99 10.60
N LEU A 238 -27.58 4.74 10.43
CA LEU A 238 -26.63 4.61 11.53
C LEU A 238 -25.99 5.98 11.79
N THR A 239 -25.90 6.39 13.05
CA THR A 239 -25.46 7.75 13.40
C THR A 239 -24.22 7.72 14.29
N THR A 240 -23.40 8.75 14.15
CA THR A 240 -22.26 9.10 15.00
C THR A 240 -22.26 10.62 15.22
N PRO A 241 -21.44 11.15 16.15
CA PRO A 241 -21.30 12.60 16.31
C PRO A 241 -20.83 13.32 15.04
N ILE A 242 -20.14 12.63 14.13
CA ILE A 242 -19.59 13.17 12.88
C ILE A 242 -20.57 13.14 11.72
N GLY A 243 -21.65 12.35 11.78
CA GLY A 243 -22.61 12.29 10.66
C GLY A 243 -23.60 11.14 10.71
N GLU A 244 -24.30 10.99 9.60
CA GLU A 244 -25.30 9.95 9.36
C GLU A 244 -24.85 9.05 8.21
N LEU A 245 -24.79 7.75 8.45
CA LEU A 245 -24.48 6.73 7.46
C LEU A 245 -25.78 6.14 6.93
N ARG A 246 -26.04 6.40 5.65
CA ARG A 246 -27.26 5.97 4.96
C ARG A 246 -26.93 4.85 3.98
N LEU A 247 -27.74 3.80 3.97
CA LEU A 247 -27.66 2.76 2.96
C LEU A 247 -28.06 3.36 1.59
N VAL A 248 -27.21 3.21 0.58
CA VAL A 248 -27.51 3.66 -0.79
C VAL A 248 -27.99 2.51 -1.65
N ALA A 249 -27.29 1.37 -1.59
CA ALA A 249 -27.62 0.21 -2.42
C ALA A 249 -27.05 -1.09 -1.84
N LYS A 250 -27.76 -2.19 -2.08
CA LYS A 250 -27.18 -3.55 -2.11
C LYS A 250 -26.86 -3.86 -3.55
N VAL A 251 -25.59 -4.09 -3.87
CA VAL A 251 -25.17 -4.32 -5.26
C VAL A 251 -25.37 -5.79 -5.59
N LYS A 252 -26.50 -6.11 -6.22
CA LYS A 252 -26.84 -7.48 -6.66
C LYS A 252 -26.01 -7.96 -7.86
N ASP A 253 -25.27 -7.05 -8.51
CA ASP A 253 -24.38 -7.31 -9.63
C ASP A 253 -23.17 -6.36 -9.60
N PRO A 254 -21.92 -6.85 -9.41
CA PRO A 254 -20.72 -6.00 -9.29
C PRO A 254 -20.37 -5.20 -10.56
N LYS A 255 -21.12 -5.37 -11.66
CA LYS A 255 -20.96 -4.62 -12.92
C LYS A 255 -21.80 -3.33 -13.00
N SER A 256 -22.76 -3.11 -12.11
CA SER A 256 -23.66 -1.94 -12.16
C SER A 256 -23.32 -0.85 -11.14
N ALA A 257 -22.37 -1.09 -10.24
CA ALA A 257 -21.83 -0.04 -9.39
C ALA A 257 -21.07 0.98 -10.24
N PRO A 258 -21.17 2.30 -9.94
CA PRO A 258 -20.23 3.25 -10.52
C PRO A 258 -18.82 2.75 -10.24
N ALA A 259 -18.01 2.62 -11.29
CA ALA A 259 -16.65 2.14 -11.15
C ALA A 259 -15.92 3.04 -10.12
N PRO A 260 -15.23 2.46 -9.13
CA PRO A 260 -14.39 3.20 -8.19
C PRO A 260 -13.20 3.86 -8.90
#